data_AF-A0A1U7T0H2-F1
#
_entry.id   AF-A0A1U7T0H2-F1
#
_cell.length_a   1.000
_cell.length_b   1.000
_cell.length_c   1.000
_cell.angle_alpha   90.00
_cell.angle_beta   90.00
_cell.angle_gamma   90.00
#
_symmetry.space_group_name_H-M   'P 1'
#
loop_
_entity.id
_entity.type
_entity.pdbx_description
1 polymer ?
#
loop_
_entity_poly.entity_id
_entity_poly.type
_entity_poly.pdbx_seq_one_letter_code
_entity_poly.pdbx_strand_id
1 'polypeptide(L)'
;MCAWCSDEALLPGTPRCDLKENLLKDNCAPKSIEFPVSEAQVLEARPLSDKGSGDGSQVTQVSPQRIALRLRPDDSKTFSVHVRQVEDYPVDIYYLMDLSYSMKDDLWSIQNLGTQLAVQMRRLTSNLRVGFGAFVDKPVSPYMYISPPEALRNPCYDMKTTCLPMFGYKHVLTLTDQVTRFNEEVQKQSVSRNRDAPEGGFDAIMQATVCDEKIGWRNDASHLLVFTTDAKTHIALDGRLAGIVQPNDGRCHVGRDNHYAASTSMDYPSLGLMTEKLSQKNINLIFAVTENVVNLYQNYSELIPGTTVGVLSADSSNVLQLIVDAYGKIRSKVELEVRDLPEELSLSFNATCLNNEVIPGLKSCVGLKIGDT
;
A
#
# COMPACT_ATOMS: atom_id res chain seq x y z
N MET A 1 -15.74 39.97 -0.42
CA MET A 1 -16.11 41.10 -1.31
C MET A 1 -15.71 42.45 -0.71
N CYS A 2 -15.84 42.61 0.61
CA CYS A 2 -15.55 43.86 1.32
C CYS A 2 -14.07 44.24 1.33
N ALA A 3 -13.81 45.54 1.41
CA ALA A 3 -12.55 46.21 1.72
C ALA A 3 -12.75 47.13 2.94
N TRP A 4 -11.65 47.51 3.60
CA TRP A 4 -11.69 48.40 4.75
C TRP A 4 -10.84 49.66 4.54
N CYS A 5 -11.35 50.83 4.92
CA CYS A 5 -10.60 52.08 4.91
C CYS A 5 -10.13 52.45 6.32
N SER A 6 -8.81 52.53 6.52
CA SER A 6 -8.17 52.97 7.77
C SER A 6 -7.78 54.45 7.78
N ASP A 7 -8.15 55.23 6.76
CA ASP A 7 -7.83 56.65 6.67
C ASP A 7 -8.56 57.47 7.75
N GLU A 8 -7.83 58.31 8.48
CA GLU A 8 -8.38 59.21 9.50
C GLU A 8 -9.11 60.39 8.89
N ALA A 9 -8.75 60.80 7.66
CA ALA A 9 -9.35 61.93 6.95
C ALA A 9 -10.70 61.60 6.28
N LEU A 10 -11.18 60.37 6.42
CA LEU A 10 -12.45 59.93 5.85
C LEU A 10 -13.64 60.68 6.49
N LEU A 11 -14.57 61.15 5.66
CA LEU A 11 -15.70 61.98 6.09
C LEU A 11 -16.57 61.27 7.15
N PRO A 12 -16.99 61.95 8.23
CA PRO A 12 -17.93 61.38 9.19
C PRO A 12 -19.25 61.01 8.50
N GLY A 13 -19.67 59.76 8.65
CA GLY A 13 -20.90 59.23 8.03
C GLY A 13 -20.70 58.39 6.77
N THR A 14 -19.49 58.34 6.18
CA THR A 14 -19.18 57.37 5.12
C THR A 14 -18.83 56.00 5.71
N PRO A 15 -19.27 54.88 5.08
CA PRO A 15 -18.97 53.54 5.55
C PRO A 15 -17.47 53.24 5.43
N ARG A 16 -16.85 52.70 6.49
CA ARG A 16 -15.45 52.23 6.46
C ARG A 16 -15.28 50.85 5.83
N CYS A 17 -16.36 50.06 5.79
CA CYS A 17 -16.39 48.72 5.18
C CYS A 17 -17.34 48.77 3.99
N ASP A 18 -16.81 48.69 2.77
CA ASP A 18 -17.58 48.72 1.53
C ASP A 18 -16.79 48.01 0.41
N LEU A 19 -17.31 48.00 -0.82
CA LEU A 19 -16.57 47.63 -2.01
C LEU A 19 -15.35 48.53 -2.19
N LYS A 20 -14.24 47.95 -2.67
CA LYS A 20 -13.01 48.70 -2.95
C LYS A 20 -13.26 49.91 -3.86
N GLU A 21 -14.12 49.77 -4.87
CA GLU A 21 -14.45 50.89 -5.76
C GLU A 21 -15.23 52.01 -5.06
N ASN A 22 -16.09 51.67 -4.09
CA ASN A 22 -16.86 52.67 -3.34
C ASN A 22 -15.95 53.48 -2.41
N LEU A 23 -15.04 52.81 -1.69
CA LEU A 23 -14.06 53.48 -0.83
C LEU A 23 -13.14 54.42 -1.61
N LEU A 24 -12.78 54.05 -2.85
CA LEU A 24 -12.00 54.91 -3.74
C LEU A 24 -12.79 56.14 -4.22
N LYS A 25 -14.11 56.02 -4.43
CA LYS A 25 -14.99 57.15 -4.78
C LYS A 25 -15.18 58.11 -3.61
N ASP A 26 -15.18 57.59 -2.40
CA ASP A 26 -15.32 58.37 -1.15
C ASP A 26 -14.00 59.02 -0.70
N ASN A 27 -13.00 59.10 -1.59
CA ASN A 27 -11.68 59.69 -1.37
C ASN A 27 -10.88 59.04 -0.22
N CYS A 28 -11.10 57.76 0.09
CA CYS A 28 -10.19 57.03 0.97
C CYS A 28 -8.81 56.91 0.31
N ALA A 29 -7.74 57.26 1.03
CA ALA A 29 -6.38 57.11 0.50
C ALA A 29 -6.09 55.65 0.08
N PRO A 30 -5.61 55.38 -1.14
CA PRO A 30 -5.41 54.01 -1.63
C PRO A 30 -4.47 53.16 -0.78
N LYS A 31 -3.49 53.78 -0.10
CA LYS A 31 -2.54 53.11 0.81
C LYS A 31 -3.18 52.74 2.15
N SER A 32 -4.31 53.35 2.49
CA SER A 32 -5.09 53.10 3.70
C SER A 32 -6.28 52.16 3.42
N ILE A 33 -6.35 51.58 2.22
CA ILE A 33 -7.35 50.57 1.88
C ILE A 33 -6.76 49.18 2.15
N GLU A 34 -7.32 48.49 3.12
CA GLU A 34 -7.05 47.09 3.42
C GLU A 34 -8.00 46.20 2.59
N PHE A 35 -7.43 45.50 1.60
CA PHE A 35 -8.18 44.57 0.76
C PHE A 35 -7.32 43.34 0.44
N PRO A 36 -7.22 42.37 1.38
CA PRO A 36 -6.51 41.14 1.12
C PRO A 36 -7.23 40.33 0.03
N VAL A 37 -6.44 39.75 -0.88
CA VAL A 37 -6.91 38.94 -1.99
C VAL A 37 -6.43 37.51 -1.79
N SER A 38 -7.36 36.55 -1.92
CA SER A 38 -7.02 35.13 -1.85
C SER A 38 -6.25 34.69 -3.09
N GLU A 39 -5.12 34.02 -2.88
CA GLU A 39 -4.19 33.62 -3.94
C GLU A 39 -3.64 32.22 -3.72
N ALA A 40 -3.28 31.58 -4.83
CA ALA A 40 -2.58 30.30 -4.86
C ALA A 40 -1.30 30.52 -5.66
N GLN A 41 -0.14 30.43 -4.99
CA GLN A 41 1.16 30.61 -5.61
C GLN A 41 1.88 29.27 -5.67
N VAL A 42 2.37 28.90 -6.84
CA VAL A 42 3.22 27.71 -7.00
C VAL A 42 4.62 28.02 -6.47
N LEU A 43 5.10 27.20 -5.53
CA LEU A 43 6.45 27.32 -4.95
C LEU A 43 7.42 26.33 -5.59
N GLU A 44 6.95 25.14 -5.95
CA GLU A 44 7.75 24.09 -6.58
C GLU A 44 6.92 23.36 -7.64
N ALA A 45 7.39 23.39 -8.89
CA ALA A 45 6.74 22.75 -10.04
C ALA A 45 7.76 22.18 -11.01
N ARG A 46 8.46 21.14 -10.55
CA ARG A 46 9.27 20.28 -11.41
C ARG A 46 8.36 19.64 -12.48
N PRO A 47 8.85 19.54 -13.73
CA PRO A 47 8.09 18.91 -14.81
C PRO A 47 7.90 17.42 -14.54
N LEU A 48 6.80 16.86 -15.05
CA LEU A 48 6.54 15.42 -14.98
C LEU A 48 7.61 14.65 -15.77
N SER A 49 8.14 13.58 -15.19
CA SER A 49 9.16 12.74 -15.83
C SER A 49 8.55 11.89 -16.94
N ASP A 50 9.33 11.63 -18.00
CA ASP A 50 8.93 10.71 -19.06
C ASP A 50 9.30 9.25 -18.72
N LYS A 51 10.46 9.04 -18.07
CA LYS A 51 10.92 7.73 -17.61
C LYS A 51 11.28 7.73 -16.13
N GLY A 52 11.03 6.59 -15.48
CA GLY A 52 11.42 6.30 -14.10
C GLY A 52 12.82 5.71 -13.97
N SER A 53 13.48 5.38 -15.08
CA SER A 53 14.86 4.89 -15.11
C SER A 53 15.88 6.03 -15.19
N GLY A 54 16.88 5.98 -14.32
CA GLY A 54 17.92 7.01 -14.18
C GLY A 54 18.46 7.07 -12.75
N ASP A 55 19.55 7.80 -12.54
CA ASP A 55 20.14 7.98 -11.21
C ASP A 55 19.09 8.62 -10.29
N GLY A 56 18.67 7.88 -9.26
CA GLY A 56 17.35 7.95 -8.59
C GLY A 56 17.05 9.22 -7.78
N SER A 57 17.46 10.39 -8.24
CA SER A 57 17.30 11.63 -7.48
C SER A 57 16.05 12.45 -7.80
N GLN A 58 15.37 12.32 -8.95
CA GLN A 58 14.21 13.19 -9.24
C GLN A 58 13.16 12.62 -10.23
N VAL A 59 12.62 11.41 -10.00
CA VAL A 59 11.41 11.00 -10.73
C VAL A 59 10.22 11.82 -10.21
N THR A 60 9.60 12.59 -11.08
CA THR A 60 8.48 13.48 -10.74
C THR A 60 7.19 12.93 -11.34
N GLN A 61 6.33 12.35 -10.49
CA GLN A 61 5.01 11.83 -10.90
C GLN A 61 3.87 12.82 -10.68
N VAL A 62 4.07 13.83 -9.84
CA VAL A 62 3.04 14.82 -9.46
C VAL A 62 3.57 16.23 -9.71
N SER A 63 2.75 17.11 -10.29
CA SER A 63 3.10 18.52 -10.51
C SER A 63 1.88 19.44 -10.35
N PRO A 64 1.96 20.54 -9.58
CA PRO A 64 3.12 21.02 -8.79
C PRO A 64 3.37 20.18 -7.53
N GLN A 65 4.57 20.29 -6.95
CA GLN A 65 4.92 19.60 -5.70
C GLN A 65 4.64 20.45 -4.46
N ARG A 66 4.64 21.78 -4.60
CA ARG A 66 4.38 22.70 -3.49
C ARG A 66 3.67 23.96 -3.95
N ILE A 67 2.63 24.34 -3.22
CA ILE A 67 1.91 25.60 -3.37
C ILE A 67 1.80 26.34 -2.03
N ALA A 68 1.72 27.66 -2.08
CA ALA A 68 1.32 28.52 -0.98
C ALA A 68 -0.10 29.02 -1.26
N LEU A 69 -1.04 28.65 -0.38
CA LEU A 69 -2.43 29.06 -0.46
C LEU A 69 -2.71 30.10 0.62
N ARG A 70 -3.19 31.27 0.23
CA ARG A 70 -3.63 32.33 1.15
C ARG A 70 -5.12 32.57 0.92
N LEU A 71 -5.92 32.35 1.96
CA LEU A 71 -7.37 32.57 1.94
C LEU A 71 -7.73 33.62 2.98
N ARG A 72 -8.58 34.57 2.60
CA ARG A 72 -9.29 35.41 3.58
C ARG A 72 -10.55 34.68 4.07
N PRO A 73 -11.19 35.13 5.16
CA PRO A 73 -12.40 34.48 5.70
C PRO A 73 -13.49 34.29 4.64
N ASP A 74 -14.11 33.11 4.66
CA ASP A 74 -15.22 32.67 3.78
C ASP A 74 -14.95 32.77 2.26
N ASP A 75 -13.67 32.81 1.86
CA ASP A 75 -13.26 32.87 0.46
C ASP A 75 -12.70 31.52 0.00
N SER A 76 -12.70 31.31 -1.32
CA SER A 76 -12.21 30.07 -1.92
C SER A 76 -11.24 30.33 -3.06
N LYS A 77 -10.37 29.35 -3.34
CA LYS A 77 -9.44 29.41 -4.45
C LYS A 77 -9.21 28.03 -5.05
N THR A 78 -9.09 28.00 -6.38
CA THR A 78 -8.83 26.78 -7.14
C THR A 78 -7.35 26.70 -7.50
N PHE A 79 -6.82 25.48 -7.47
CA PHE A 79 -5.51 25.11 -8.01
C PHE A 79 -5.64 23.75 -8.71
N SER A 80 -4.66 23.39 -9.53
CA SER A 80 -4.65 22.14 -10.29
C SER A 80 -3.44 21.30 -9.93
N VAL A 81 -3.61 19.97 -9.97
CA VAL A 81 -2.55 18.97 -9.78
C VAL A 81 -2.63 17.98 -10.92
N HIS A 82 -1.49 17.65 -11.50
CA HIS A 82 -1.33 16.66 -12.57
C HIS A 82 -0.59 15.45 -12.02
N VAL A 83 -1.04 14.25 -12.38
CA VAL A 83 -0.46 12.99 -11.90
C VAL A 83 -0.20 12.08 -13.08
N ARG A 84 1.05 11.69 -13.29
CA ARG A 84 1.45 10.80 -14.39
C ARG A 84 1.82 9.42 -13.90
N GLN A 85 1.33 8.40 -14.59
CA GLN A 85 1.79 7.02 -14.45
C GLN A 85 3.13 6.83 -15.19
N VAL A 86 4.24 7.30 -14.60
CA VAL A 86 5.57 7.34 -15.24
C VAL A 86 6.01 5.97 -15.77
N GLU A 87 6.47 5.90 -17.03
CA GLU A 87 6.96 4.65 -17.63
C GLU A 87 8.23 4.16 -16.95
N ASP A 88 8.51 2.85 -16.98
CA ASP A 88 9.78 2.28 -16.49
C ASP A 88 10.10 2.65 -15.02
N TYR A 89 9.06 2.69 -14.18
CA TYR A 89 9.19 2.98 -12.75
C TYR A 89 9.73 1.77 -11.97
N PRO A 90 10.59 1.93 -10.96
CA PRO A 90 11.11 0.81 -10.17
C PRO A 90 10.00 0.02 -9.48
N VAL A 91 10.17 -1.31 -9.38
CA VAL A 91 9.18 -2.20 -8.76
C VAL A 91 9.84 -3.11 -7.74
N ASP A 92 9.24 -3.21 -6.57
CA ASP A 92 9.60 -4.16 -5.52
C ASP A 92 8.48 -5.18 -5.37
N ILE A 93 8.81 -6.46 -5.44
CA ILE A 93 7.85 -7.56 -5.30
C ILE A 93 8.28 -8.42 -4.13
N TYR A 94 7.50 -8.38 -3.04
CA TYR A 94 7.69 -9.29 -1.92
C TYR A 94 6.67 -10.42 -2.02
N TYR A 95 7.16 -11.63 -2.29
CA TYR A 95 6.33 -12.83 -2.40
C TYR A 95 6.14 -13.44 -1.02
N LEU A 96 4.91 -13.42 -0.51
CA LEU A 96 4.52 -13.88 0.81
C LEU A 96 3.66 -15.14 0.68
N MET A 97 4.28 -16.28 0.97
CA MET A 97 3.71 -17.59 0.66
C MET A 97 3.21 -18.34 1.90
N ASP A 98 2.00 -18.87 1.79
CA ASP A 98 1.51 -19.93 2.67
C ASP A 98 2.33 -21.21 2.47
N LEU A 99 2.92 -21.72 3.55
CA LEU A 99 3.67 -22.98 3.58
C LEU A 99 3.00 -24.00 4.52
N SER A 100 1.68 -23.93 4.69
CA SER A 100 0.87 -25.04 5.20
C SER A 100 1.02 -26.27 4.30
N TYR A 101 0.54 -27.43 4.77
CA TYR A 101 0.84 -28.71 4.09
C TYR A 101 0.18 -28.82 2.71
N SER A 102 -0.94 -28.14 2.48
CA SER A 102 -1.64 -28.14 1.19
C SER A 102 -0.80 -27.47 0.09
N MET A 103 0.01 -26.46 0.44
CA MET A 103 0.84 -25.69 -0.50
C MET A 103 2.13 -26.42 -0.95
N LYS A 104 2.20 -27.74 -0.76
CA LYS A 104 3.43 -28.52 -0.99
C LYS A 104 3.74 -28.65 -2.47
N ASP A 105 2.74 -28.83 -3.31
CA ASP A 105 2.86 -28.87 -4.77
C ASP A 105 3.06 -27.49 -5.38
N ASP A 106 2.44 -26.44 -4.84
CA ASP A 106 2.71 -25.05 -5.24
C ASP A 106 4.19 -24.69 -5.13
N LEU A 107 4.85 -25.16 -4.06
CA LEU A 107 6.28 -24.92 -3.85
C LEU A 107 7.14 -25.49 -4.98
N TRP A 108 6.71 -26.57 -5.64
CA TRP A 108 7.39 -27.13 -6.81
C TRP A 108 7.20 -26.26 -8.05
N SER A 109 6.00 -25.74 -8.27
CA SER A 109 5.69 -24.89 -9.42
C SER A 109 6.46 -23.57 -9.40
N ILE A 110 6.73 -23.02 -8.21
CA ILE A 110 7.38 -21.72 -8.07
C ILE A 110 8.91 -21.75 -7.99
N GLN A 111 9.55 -22.93 -8.09
CA GLN A 111 11.01 -23.06 -7.99
C GLN A 111 11.79 -22.19 -9.00
N ASN A 112 11.18 -21.92 -10.16
CA ASN A 112 11.76 -21.08 -11.22
C ASN A 112 10.99 -19.76 -11.41
N LEU A 113 10.06 -19.44 -10.50
CA LEU A 113 9.21 -18.25 -10.60
C LEU A 113 10.04 -16.98 -10.66
N GLY A 114 11.11 -16.86 -9.86
CA GLY A 114 11.95 -15.67 -9.85
C GLY A 114 12.47 -15.32 -11.25
N THR A 115 13.11 -16.28 -11.92
CA THR A 115 13.64 -16.05 -13.29
C THR A 115 12.54 -15.71 -14.28
N GLN A 116 11.41 -16.43 -14.25
CA GLN A 116 10.31 -16.20 -15.20
C GLN A 116 9.65 -14.83 -14.95
N LEU A 117 9.42 -14.48 -13.69
CA LEU A 117 8.86 -13.19 -13.27
C LEU A 117 9.76 -12.05 -13.73
N ALA A 118 11.07 -12.17 -13.54
CA ALA A 118 12.01 -11.15 -13.99
C ALA A 118 12.00 -10.97 -15.52
N VAL A 119 11.83 -12.03 -16.30
CA VAL A 119 11.72 -11.93 -17.76
C VAL A 119 10.47 -11.14 -18.17
N GLN A 120 9.33 -11.36 -17.52
CA GLN A 120 8.10 -10.62 -17.84
C GLN A 120 8.17 -9.18 -17.33
N MET A 121 8.60 -8.98 -16.08
CA MET A 121 8.67 -7.66 -15.47
C MET A 121 9.71 -6.75 -16.14
N ARG A 122 10.79 -7.29 -16.73
CA ARG A 122 11.75 -6.52 -17.55
C ARG A 122 11.12 -5.78 -18.73
N ARG A 123 9.94 -6.22 -19.19
CA ARG A 123 9.19 -5.51 -20.25
C ARG A 123 8.52 -4.25 -19.74
N LEU A 124 8.32 -4.13 -18.44
CA LEU A 124 7.57 -3.06 -17.78
C LEU A 124 8.46 -2.15 -16.92
N THR A 125 9.55 -2.68 -16.38
CA THR A 125 10.51 -1.98 -15.54
C THR A 125 11.92 -2.51 -15.73
N SER A 126 12.89 -1.61 -15.77
CA SER A 126 14.32 -1.89 -15.79
C SER A 126 14.88 -2.14 -14.39
N ASN A 127 14.15 -1.75 -13.34
CA ASN A 127 14.65 -1.76 -11.96
C ASN A 127 13.73 -2.56 -11.03
N LEU A 128 13.84 -3.89 -11.14
CA LEU A 128 13.08 -4.87 -10.37
C LEU A 128 13.88 -5.37 -9.16
N ARG A 129 13.24 -5.42 -7.99
CA ARG A 129 13.70 -6.25 -6.86
C ARG A 129 12.65 -7.26 -6.45
N VAL A 130 13.11 -8.45 -6.08
CA VAL A 130 12.25 -9.55 -5.60
C VAL A 130 12.71 -10.03 -4.24
N GLY A 131 11.76 -10.37 -3.38
CA GLY A 131 11.98 -10.88 -2.02
C GLY A 131 11.00 -12.00 -1.71
N PHE A 132 11.28 -12.76 -0.65
CA PHE A 132 10.49 -13.93 -0.27
C PHE A 132 10.30 -14.00 1.25
N GLY A 133 9.08 -14.32 1.67
CA GLY A 133 8.72 -14.65 3.04
C GLY A 133 7.68 -15.76 3.05
N ALA A 134 7.56 -16.43 4.18
CA ALA A 134 6.60 -17.51 4.33
C ALA A 134 5.89 -17.47 5.68
N PHE A 135 4.68 -18.02 5.71
CA PHE A 135 3.88 -18.16 6.92
C PHE A 135 3.16 -19.50 6.99
N VAL A 136 2.71 -19.87 8.18
CA VAL A 136 1.76 -20.96 8.43
C VAL A 136 0.72 -20.40 9.39
N ASP A 137 0.92 -20.55 10.69
CA ASP A 137 0.08 -19.95 11.71
C ASP A 137 0.83 -19.89 13.06
N LYS A 138 0.23 -19.28 14.08
CA LYS A 138 0.83 -19.11 15.40
C LYS A 138 1.26 -20.46 15.98
N PRO A 139 2.55 -20.67 16.34
CA PRO A 139 3.07 -21.96 16.79
C PRO A 139 2.69 -22.25 18.26
N VAL A 140 1.39 -22.32 18.52
CA VAL A 140 0.76 -22.52 19.83
C VAL A 140 -0.53 -23.33 19.67
N SER A 141 -0.94 -24.05 20.71
CA SER A 141 -2.25 -24.70 20.73
C SER A 141 -3.39 -23.67 20.74
N PRO A 142 -4.52 -23.88 20.04
CA PRO A 142 -4.93 -25.11 19.36
C PRO A 142 -4.50 -25.26 17.90
N TYR A 143 -3.85 -24.25 17.31
CA TYR A 143 -3.42 -24.25 15.91
C TYR A 143 -2.33 -25.30 15.63
N MET A 144 -1.42 -25.49 16.60
CA MET A 144 -0.29 -26.43 16.53
C MET A 144 -0.57 -27.82 17.12
N TYR A 145 0.02 -28.85 16.54
CA TYR A 145 0.16 -30.17 17.18
C TYR A 145 1.22 -30.13 18.28
N ILE A 146 0.78 -30.27 19.53
CA ILE A 146 1.67 -30.23 20.72
C ILE A 146 1.97 -31.62 21.32
N SER A 147 1.36 -32.68 20.79
CA SER A 147 1.49 -34.04 21.31
C SER A 147 1.36 -35.05 20.17
N PRO A 148 2.17 -36.14 20.16
CA PRO A 148 3.27 -36.45 21.08
C PRO A 148 4.49 -35.51 20.90
N PRO A 149 5.54 -35.57 21.73
CA PRO A 149 6.73 -34.72 21.59
C PRO A 149 7.40 -34.77 20.21
N GLU A 150 7.24 -35.89 19.48
CA GLU A 150 7.68 -36.02 18.08
C GLU A 150 6.98 -35.05 17.14
N ALA A 151 5.68 -34.76 17.36
CA ALA A 151 4.88 -33.85 16.54
C ALA A 151 5.39 -32.41 16.56
N LEU A 152 6.05 -31.98 17.65
CA LEU A 152 6.68 -30.66 17.73
C LEU A 152 7.88 -30.52 16.79
N ARG A 153 8.61 -31.61 16.54
CA ARG A 153 9.78 -31.64 15.64
C ARG A 153 9.38 -31.96 14.20
N ASN A 154 8.36 -32.81 14.03
CA ASN A 154 7.81 -33.20 12.75
C ASN A 154 6.28 -33.26 12.85
N PRO A 155 5.57 -32.18 12.50
CA PRO A 155 4.10 -32.17 12.48
C PRO A 155 3.46 -33.21 11.53
N CYS A 156 4.26 -33.83 10.66
CA CYS A 156 3.84 -34.83 9.69
C CYS A 156 4.21 -36.28 10.08
N TYR A 157 4.58 -36.52 11.35
CA TYR A 157 5.03 -37.84 11.83
C TYR A 157 4.03 -38.98 11.56
N ASP A 158 2.73 -38.71 11.74
CA ASP A 158 1.61 -39.63 11.50
C ASP A 158 1.35 -39.90 10.00
N MET A 159 1.84 -39.02 9.12
CA MET A 159 1.69 -39.11 7.66
C MET A 159 2.82 -39.89 6.99
N LYS A 160 3.74 -40.50 7.77
CA LYS A 160 4.94 -41.21 7.26
C LYS A 160 5.81 -40.34 6.35
N THR A 161 5.87 -39.04 6.62
CA THR A 161 6.71 -38.08 5.91
C THR A 161 7.31 -37.07 6.89
N THR A 162 8.16 -36.17 6.41
CA THR A 162 8.78 -35.12 7.21
C THR A 162 8.37 -33.75 6.68
N CYS A 163 8.07 -32.84 7.59
CA CYS A 163 7.84 -31.42 7.32
C CYS A 163 8.48 -30.58 8.42
N LEU A 164 8.61 -29.27 8.18
CA LEU A 164 9.24 -28.37 9.14
C LEU A 164 8.41 -28.25 10.43
N PRO A 165 9.05 -28.01 11.59
CA PRO A 165 8.34 -27.50 12.77
C PRO A 165 7.49 -26.27 12.43
N MET A 166 6.37 -26.11 13.12
CA MET A 166 5.45 -25.01 12.88
C MET A 166 6.10 -23.66 13.21
N PHE A 167 5.81 -22.66 12.38
CA PHE A 167 6.28 -21.29 12.54
C PHE A 167 5.16 -20.32 12.15
N GLY A 168 5.12 -19.13 12.78
CA GLY A 168 4.16 -18.09 12.43
C GLY A 168 4.49 -17.43 11.11
N TYR A 169 5.45 -16.51 11.14
CA TYR A 169 6.02 -15.87 9.95
C TYR A 169 7.54 -15.91 10.00
N LYS A 170 8.16 -16.15 8.85
CA LYS A 170 9.61 -16.00 8.66
C LYS A 170 9.91 -15.20 7.40
N HIS A 171 10.81 -14.23 7.56
CA HIS A 171 11.46 -13.56 6.45
C HIS A 171 12.60 -14.44 5.91
N VAL A 172 12.72 -14.56 4.60
CA VAL A 172 13.74 -15.43 3.98
C VAL A 172 14.71 -14.63 3.12
N LEU A 173 14.19 -13.82 2.20
CA LEU A 173 14.98 -13.07 1.24
C LEU A 173 14.56 -11.60 1.20
N THR A 174 15.47 -10.72 1.63
CA THR A 174 15.38 -9.27 1.44
C THR A 174 15.28 -8.93 -0.05
N LEU A 175 14.50 -7.90 -0.38
CA LEU A 175 14.34 -7.40 -1.74
C LEU A 175 15.69 -7.15 -2.40
N THR A 176 15.97 -7.91 -3.45
CA THR A 176 17.24 -7.90 -4.19
C THR A 176 17.00 -7.89 -5.70
N ASP A 177 17.91 -7.28 -6.45
CA ASP A 177 17.95 -7.33 -7.91
C ASP A 177 18.55 -8.64 -8.44
N GLN A 178 19.20 -9.42 -7.58
CA GLN A 178 19.74 -10.74 -7.88
C GLN A 178 18.64 -11.81 -7.85
N VAL A 179 17.85 -11.85 -8.92
CA VAL A 179 16.70 -12.75 -9.08
C VAL A 179 17.04 -14.24 -8.87
N THR A 180 18.27 -14.67 -9.18
CA THR A 180 18.68 -16.07 -8.96
C THR A 180 18.63 -16.48 -7.50
N ARG A 181 18.87 -15.54 -6.57
CA ARG A 181 18.75 -15.78 -5.12
C ARG A 181 17.34 -16.15 -4.71
N PHE A 182 16.32 -15.63 -5.41
CA PHE A 182 14.93 -16.03 -5.18
C PHE A 182 14.74 -17.53 -5.40
N ASN A 183 15.19 -18.04 -6.55
CA ASN A 183 15.06 -19.47 -6.86
C ASN A 183 15.85 -20.32 -5.86
N GLU A 184 17.08 -19.90 -5.52
CA GLU A 184 17.93 -20.61 -4.56
C GLU A 184 17.27 -20.71 -3.17
N GLU A 185 16.66 -19.63 -2.68
CA GLU A 185 16.00 -19.63 -1.37
C GLU A 185 14.66 -20.38 -1.38
N VAL A 186 13.90 -20.30 -2.48
CA VAL A 186 12.64 -21.06 -2.65
C VAL A 186 12.90 -22.56 -2.69
N GLN A 187 13.94 -23.02 -3.41
CA GLN A 187 14.32 -24.43 -3.45
C GLN A 187 14.74 -25.01 -2.09
N LYS A 188 15.17 -24.16 -1.15
CA LYS A 188 15.51 -24.56 0.23
C LYS A 188 14.30 -24.63 1.15
N GLN A 189 13.14 -24.12 0.72
CA GLN A 189 11.95 -24.13 1.57
C GLN A 189 11.32 -25.53 1.62
N SER A 190 10.51 -25.71 2.64
CA SER A 190 9.67 -26.90 2.83
C SER A 190 8.45 -26.48 3.63
N VAL A 191 7.34 -27.18 3.41
CA VAL A 191 6.09 -26.92 4.12
C VAL A 191 6.17 -27.33 5.60
N SER A 192 5.24 -26.82 6.39
CA SER A 192 4.89 -27.31 7.72
C SER A 192 3.46 -27.86 7.71
N ARG A 193 2.86 -28.07 8.88
CA ARG A 193 1.46 -28.51 9.04
C ARG A 193 0.88 -28.01 10.34
N ASN A 194 -0.31 -27.44 10.26
CA ASN A 194 -1.19 -26.98 11.34
C ASN A 194 -2.46 -27.86 11.45
N ARG A 195 -3.30 -27.57 12.44
CA ARG A 195 -4.46 -28.39 12.80
C ARG A 195 -5.75 -27.93 12.13
N ASP A 196 -6.06 -26.65 12.26
CA ASP A 196 -7.27 -26.04 11.71
C ASP A 196 -7.04 -25.49 10.30
N ALA A 197 -8.10 -25.03 9.66
CA ALA A 197 -8.08 -24.61 8.26
C ALA A 197 -7.76 -23.12 8.04
N PRO A 198 -8.08 -22.18 8.93
CA PRO A 198 -7.62 -20.80 8.79
C PRO A 198 -6.12 -20.69 9.12
N GLU A 199 -5.41 -19.86 8.36
CA GLU A 199 -3.96 -19.65 8.53
C GLU A 199 -3.64 -18.27 9.13
N GLY A 200 -2.42 -18.09 9.62
CA GLY A 200 -1.93 -16.87 10.26
C GLY A 200 -1.39 -15.80 9.29
N GLY A 201 -1.89 -15.77 8.05
CA GLY A 201 -1.37 -14.93 6.98
C GLY A 201 -1.40 -13.43 7.26
N PHE A 202 -2.35 -12.96 8.07
CA PHE A 202 -2.47 -11.53 8.39
C PHE A 202 -1.35 -11.02 9.30
N ASP A 203 -0.82 -11.85 10.21
CA ASP A 203 0.40 -11.50 10.97
C ASP A 203 1.57 -11.26 10.01
N ALA A 204 1.69 -12.13 9.00
CA ALA A 204 2.76 -12.08 8.03
C ALA A 204 2.66 -10.84 7.12
N ILE A 205 1.45 -10.47 6.68
CA ILE A 205 1.20 -9.21 5.95
C ILE A 205 1.62 -8.01 6.79
N MET A 206 1.23 -7.97 8.07
CA MET A 206 1.59 -6.87 8.96
C MET A 206 3.12 -6.74 9.09
N GLN A 207 3.80 -7.84 9.40
CA GLN A 207 5.26 -7.82 9.57
C GLN A 207 5.99 -7.48 8.26
N ALA A 208 5.55 -7.99 7.11
CA ALA A 208 6.10 -7.62 5.81
C ALA A 208 5.86 -6.14 5.43
N THR A 209 4.83 -5.52 6.02
CA THR A 209 4.51 -4.10 5.80
C THR A 209 5.36 -3.19 6.67
N VAL A 210 5.52 -3.50 7.97
CA VAL A 210 6.12 -2.56 8.95
C VAL A 210 7.60 -2.79 9.21
N CYS A 211 8.19 -3.91 8.78
CA CYS A 211 9.61 -4.21 8.94
C CYS A 211 10.46 -3.68 7.76
N ASP A 212 10.41 -2.37 7.50
CA ASP A 212 11.00 -1.73 6.31
C ASP A 212 12.45 -2.17 6.01
N GLU A 213 13.33 -2.12 7.02
CA GLU A 213 14.76 -2.42 6.85
C GLU A 213 15.01 -3.90 6.53
N LYS A 214 14.22 -4.80 7.11
CA LYS A 214 14.34 -6.25 6.89
C LYS A 214 13.87 -6.64 5.50
N ILE A 215 12.72 -6.10 5.09
CA ILE A 215 12.12 -6.41 3.79
C ILE A 215 12.87 -5.70 2.68
N GLY A 216 13.26 -4.44 2.91
CA GLY A 216 14.07 -3.64 2.00
C GLY A 216 13.27 -2.82 0.98
N TRP A 217 12.07 -2.37 1.35
CA TRP A 217 11.22 -1.50 0.50
C TRP A 217 11.95 -0.21 0.14
N ARG A 218 11.97 0.17 -1.15
CA ARG A 218 12.62 1.40 -1.61
C ARG A 218 11.67 2.57 -1.63
N ASN A 219 12.09 3.74 -1.14
CA ASN A 219 11.24 4.94 -1.13
C ASN A 219 10.60 5.27 -2.49
N ASP A 220 11.36 5.13 -3.58
CA ASP A 220 10.95 5.51 -4.95
C ASP A 220 10.66 4.28 -5.83
N ALA A 221 9.84 3.36 -5.34
CA ALA A 221 9.42 2.17 -6.09
C ALA A 221 7.94 1.83 -5.85
N SER A 222 7.32 1.14 -6.80
CA SER A 222 6.01 0.52 -6.59
C SER A 222 6.18 -0.73 -5.74
N HIS A 223 5.55 -0.75 -4.56
CA HIS A 223 5.62 -1.90 -3.65
C HIS A 223 4.44 -2.85 -3.88
N LEU A 224 4.75 -4.07 -4.30
CA LEU A 224 3.78 -5.16 -4.48
C LEU A 224 4.01 -6.24 -3.41
N LEU A 225 3.02 -6.44 -2.55
CA LEU A 225 3.01 -7.53 -1.58
C LEU A 225 2.07 -8.62 -2.11
N VAL A 226 2.65 -9.71 -2.61
CA VAL A 226 1.91 -10.82 -3.21
C VAL A 226 1.63 -11.84 -2.12
N PHE A 227 0.38 -11.94 -1.68
CA PHE A 227 -0.06 -12.89 -0.66
C PHE A 227 -0.69 -14.10 -1.33
N THR A 228 -0.09 -15.29 -1.16
CA THR A 228 -0.62 -16.55 -1.70
C THR A 228 -1.07 -17.50 -0.60
N THR A 229 -2.28 -18.03 -0.75
CA THR A 229 -2.85 -19.07 0.12
C THR A 229 -4.02 -19.76 -0.59
N ASP A 230 -4.28 -21.01 -0.23
CA ASP A 230 -5.42 -21.79 -0.68
C ASP A 230 -6.56 -21.89 0.38
N ALA A 231 -6.39 -21.19 1.50
CA ALA A 231 -7.18 -21.37 2.70
C ALA A 231 -7.80 -20.07 3.24
N LYS A 232 -8.60 -20.20 4.30
CA LYS A 232 -9.13 -19.06 5.06
C LYS A 232 -8.00 -18.43 5.88
N THR A 233 -8.25 -17.27 6.46
CA THR A 233 -7.27 -16.56 7.32
C THR A 233 -7.89 -16.27 8.68
N HIS A 234 -7.07 -16.34 9.73
CA HIS A 234 -7.42 -15.84 11.04
C HIS A 234 -7.48 -14.31 11.06
N ILE A 235 -8.35 -13.77 11.93
CA ILE A 235 -8.55 -12.33 12.10
C ILE A 235 -8.33 -11.91 13.55
N ALA A 236 -8.23 -10.60 13.79
CA ALA A 236 -8.18 -10.07 15.14
C ALA A 236 -9.32 -10.63 16.01
N LEU A 237 -9.01 -10.91 17.28
CA LEU A 237 -9.80 -11.59 18.30
C LEU A 237 -9.80 -13.12 18.22
N ASP A 238 -9.40 -13.74 17.10
CA ASP A 238 -9.30 -15.21 17.01
C ASP A 238 -8.21 -15.76 17.94
N GLY A 239 -7.14 -14.99 18.19
CA GLY A 239 -6.03 -15.37 19.08
C GLY A 239 -6.47 -15.67 20.51
N ARG A 240 -7.65 -15.20 20.92
CA ARG A 240 -8.23 -15.49 22.23
C ARG A 240 -8.40 -16.99 22.47
N LEU A 241 -8.62 -17.79 21.42
CA LEU A 241 -8.68 -19.26 21.51
C LEU A 241 -7.36 -19.89 21.97
N ALA A 242 -6.23 -19.27 21.66
CA ALA A 242 -4.90 -19.66 22.12
C ALA A 242 -4.45 -18.93 23.41
N GLY A 243 -5.35 -18.18 24.04
CA GLY A 243 -5.03 -17.36 25.23
C GLY A 243 -4.27 -16.07 24.90
N ILE A 244 -4.19 -15.69 23.62
CA ILE A 244 -3.54 -14.46 23.17
C ILE A 244 -4.59 -13.36 23.13
N VAL A 245 -4.50 -12.41 24.07
CA VAL A 245 -5.49 -11.34 24.24
C VAL A 245 -4.89 -9.95 24.06
N GLN A 246 -3.58 -9.85 23.86
CA GLN A 246 -2.90 -8.58 23.61
C GLN A 246 -3.18 -8.15 22.16
N PRO A 247 -3.78 -6.98 21.91
CA PRO A 247 -4.00 -6.48 20.56
C PRO A 247 -2.68 -6.29 19.79
N ASN A 248 -2.76 -6.42 18.46
CA ASN A 248 -1.64 -6.14 17.59
C ASN A 248 -1.20 -4.66 17.67
N ASP A 249 0.09 -4.40 17.86
CA ASP A 249 0.62 -3.04 18.03
C ASP A 249 1.05 -2.36 16.73
N GLY A 250 1.00 -3.08 15.61
CA GLY A 250 1.39 -2.57 14.29
C GLY A 250 2.88 -2.23 14.17
N ARG A 251 3.75 -2.89 14.96
CA ARG A 251 5.20 -2.69 14.94
C ARG A 251 5.95 -3.91 14.42
N CYS A 252 7.21 -3.70 14.04
CA CYS A 252 8.09 -4.77 13.60
C CYS A 252 8.62 -5.56 14.80
N HIS A 253 8.41 -6.88 14.78
CA HIS A 253 8.93 -7.84 15.76
C HIS A 253 9.68 -8.99 15.09
N VAL A 254 10.30 -8.72 13.93
CA VAL A 254 11.16 -9.69 13.22
C VAL A 254 12.62 -9.42 13.57
N GLY A 255 13.20 -10.35 14.34
CA GLY A 255 14.54 -10.22 14.90
C GLY A 255 15.67 -10.62 13.94
N ARG A 256 16.85 -10.90 14.51
CA ARG A 256 18.03 -11.38 13.75
C ARG A 256 17.87 -12.81 13.23
N ASP A 257 17.03 -13.60 13.88
CA ASP A 257 16.60 -14.94 13.50
C ASP A 257 15.58 -14.94 12.36
N ASN A 258 15.14 -13.76 11.90
CA ASN A 258 14.17 -13.55 10.82
C ASN A 258 12.78 -14.18 11.07
N HIS A 259 12.46 -14.55 12.30
CA HIS A 259 11.13 -15.05 12.68
C HIS A 259 10.34 -13.96 13.41
N TYR A 260 9.02 -14.02 13.28
CA TYR A 260 8.11 -13.15 14.03
C TYR A 260 8.07 -13.55 15.51
N ALA A 261 8.80 -12.82 16.34
CA ALA A 261 8.99 -13.15 17.75
C ALA A 261 7.70 -13.00 18.59
N ALA A 262 6.80 -12.09 18.19
CA ALA A 262 5.56 -11.83 18.92
C ALA A 262 4.38 -12.73 18.50
N SER A 263 4.61 -13.74 17.64
CA SER A 263 3.56 -14.62 17.11
C SER A 263 2.69 -15.28 18.19
N THR A 264 3.31 -15.70 19.29
CA THR A 264 2.64 -16.41 20.40
C THR A 264 2.23 -15.50 21.56
N SER A 265 2.48 -14.19 21.47
CA SER A 265 2.15 -13.22 22.53
C SER A 265 1.20 -12.11 22.09
N MET A 266 1.03 -11.89 20.79
CA MET A 266 0.24 -10.81 20.21
C MET A 266 -0.81 -11.34 19.23
N ASP A 267 -2.02 -10.82 19.30
CA ASP A 267 -3.15 -11.26 18.47
C ASP A 267 -2.95 -10.89 17.00
N TYR A 268 -3.74 -11.50 16.12
CA TYR A 268 -3.77 -11.16 14.70
C TYR A 268 -4.18 -9.69 14.51
N PRO A 269 -3.70 -9.00 13.45
CA PRO A 269 -4.07 -7.61 13.20
C PRO A 269 -5.51 -7.49 12.71
N SER A 270 -6.15 -6.36 13.03
CA SER A 270 -7.47 -6.03 12.48
C SER A 270 -7.34 -5.46 11.08
N LEU A 271 -8.41 -5.58 10.27
CA LEU A 271 -8.43 -5.01 8.91
C LEU A 271 -8.13 -3.51 8.92
N GLY A 272 -8.66 -2.76 9.89
CA GLY A 272 -8.40 -1.32 10.02
C GLY A 272 -6.92 -0.99 10.27
N LEU A 273 -6.26 -1.76 11.15
CA LEU A 273 -4.82 -1.58 11.41
C LEU A 273 -3.98 -1.95 10.17
N MET A 274 -4.36 -3.02 9.45
CA MET A 274 -3.71 -3.38 8.18
C MET A 274 -3.85 -2.26 7.14
N THR A 275 -5.06 -1.72 6.96
CA THR A 275 -5.32 -0.59 6.03
C THR A 275 -4.46 0.62 6.37
N GLU A 276 -4.38 0.99 7.66
CA GLU A 276 -3.52 2.10 8.11
C GLU A 276 -2.05 1.87 7.72
N LYS A 277 -1.49 0.69 8.03
CA LYS A 277 -0.08 0.42 7.78
C LYS A 277 0.25 0.24 6.30
N LEU A 278 -0.62 -0.39 5.52
CA LEU A 278 -0.45 -0.52 4.08
C LEU A 278 -0.44 0.85 3.39
N SER A 279 -1.37 1.74 3.76
CA SER A 279 -1.42 3.13 3.25
C SER A 279 -0.21 3.95 3.73
N GLN A 280 0.18 3.83 5.00
CA GLN A 280 1.35 4.54 5.53
C GLN A 280 2.65 4.16 4.80
N LYS A 281 2.76 2.90 4.37
CA LYS A 281 3.95 2.32 3.72
C LYS A 281 3.83 2.22 2.19
N ASN A 282 2.76 2.73 1.61
CA ASN A 282 2.46 2.67 0.17
C ASN A 282 2.56 1.24 -0.40
N ILE A 283 2.08 0.24 0.33
CA ILE A 283 2.11 -1.17 -0.08
C ILE A 283 0.83 -1.53 -0.80
N ASN A 284 0.96 -2.07 -2.01
CA ASN A 284 -0.17 -2.63 -2.77
C ASN A 284 -0.26 -4.13 -2.46
N LEU A 285 -1.24 -4.51 -1.64
CA LEU A 285 -1.50 -5.91 -1.30
C LEU A 285 -2.31 -6.60 -2.40
N ILE A 286 -1.79 -7.74 -2.86
CA ILE A 286 -2.39 -8.58 -3.90
C ILE A 286 -2.76 -9.92 -3.24
N PHE A 287 -4.05 -10.21 -3.13
CA PHE A 287 -4.56 -11.51 -2.72
C PHE A 287 -4.59 -12.44 -3.93
N ALA A 288 -3.59 -13.33 -4.02
CA ALA A 288 -3.53 -14.39 -5.01
C ALA A 288 -4.02 -15.68 -4.34
N VAL A 289 -5.30 -16.00 -4.50
CA VAL A 289 -5.96 -17.05 -3.71
C VAL A 289 -6.73 -18.04 -4.58
N THR A 290 -6.82 -19.28 -4.15
CA THR A 290 -7.49 -20.34 -4.93
C THR A 290 -9.01 -20.16 -4.98
N GLU A 291 -9.65 -20.76 -5.99
CA GLU A 291 -11.06 -20.57 -6.34
C GLU A 291 -12.03 -20.74 -5.16
N ASN A 292 -11.77 -21.69 -4.26
CA ASN A 292 -12.59 -21.99 -3.08
C ASN A 292 -12.69 -20.83 -2.07
N VAL A 293 -11.77 -19.86 -2.09
CA VAL A 293 -11.73 -18.74 -1.15
C VAL A 293 -11.76 -17.37 -1.82
N VAL A 294 -11.83 -17.28 -3.16
CA VAL A 294 -11.87 -15.99 -3.89
C VAL A 294 -12.94 -15.05 -3.35
N ASN A 295 -14.17 -15.54 -3.15
CA ASN A 295 -15.27 -14.70 -2.64
C ASN A 295 -14.99 -14.13 -1.23
N LEU A 296 -14.28 -14.89 -0.39
CA LEU A 296 -13.90 -14.43 0.95
C LEU A 296 -12.91 -13.26 0.87
N TYR A 297 -11.85 -13.41 0.08
CA TYR A 297 -10.83 -12.36 -0.06
C TYR A 297 -11.32 -11.18 -0.90
N GLN A 298 -12.29 -11.39 -1.81
CA GLN A 298 -12.97 -10.31 -2.50
C GLN A 298 -13.73 -9.42 -1.50
N ASN A 299 -14.45 -10.02 -0.55
CA ASN A 299 -15.12 -9.27 0.51
C ASN A 299 -14.12 -8.54 1.43
N TYR A 300 -12.97 -9.14 1.75
CA TYR A 300 -11.93 -8.44 2.49
C TYR A 300 -11.31 -7.28 1.69
N SER A 301 -11.14 -7.47 0.38
CA SER A 301 -10.58 -6.44 -0.50
C SER A 301 -11.47 -5.20 -0.58
N GLU A 302 -12.79 -5.35 -0.49
CA GLU A 302 -13.73 -4.23 -0.37
C GLU A 302 -13.55 -3.42 0.92
N LEU A 303 -13.05 -4.06 2.00
CA LEU A 303 -12.78 -3.43 3.30
C LEU A 303 -11.37 -2.86 3.42
N ILE A 304 -10.46 -3.22 2.51
CA ILE A 304 -9.08 -2.72 2.46
C ILE A 304 -8.86 -2.04 1.09
N PRO A 305 -9.15 -0.73 0.97
CA PRO A 305 -9.04 -0.01 -0.29
C PRO A 305 -7.65 -0.13 -0.93
N GLY A 306 -7.63 -0.27 -2.26
CA GLY A 306 -6.39 -0.39 -3.04
C GLY A 306 -5.85 -1.81 -3.17
N THR A 307 -6.42 -2.78 -2.47
CA THR A 307 -6.07 -4.20 -2.66
C THR A 307 -6.63 -4.77 -3.95
N THR A 308 -5.99 -5.81 -4.46
CA THR A 308 -6.45 -6.54 -5.64
C THR A 308 -6.56 -8.03 -5.33
N VAL A 309 -7.50 -8.70 -5.98
CA VAL A 309 -7.71 -10.15 -5.87
C VAL A 309 -7.50 -10.78 -7.23
N GLY A 310 -6.76 -11.88 -7.27
CA GLY A 310 -6.57 -12.72 -8.44
C GLY A 310 -6.80 -14.19 -8.08
N VAL A 311 -7.35 -14.95 -9.03
CA VAL A 311 -7.61 -16.39 -8.87
C VAL A 311 -6.31 -17.15 -9.11
N LEU A 312 -5.79 -17.79 -8.06
CA LEU A 312 -4.63 -18.67 -8.11
C LEU A 312 -5.08 -20.09 -8.52
N SER A 313 -4.34 -20.74 -9.42
CA SER A 313 -4.54 -22.16 -9.68
C SER A 313 -4.12 -22.99 -8.47
N ALA A 314 -4.67 -24.19 -8.32
CA ALA A 314 -4.39 -25.06 -7.17
C ALA A 314 -2.91 -25.47 -7.02
N ASP A 315 -2.10 -25.28 -8.07
CA ASP A 315 -0.67 -25.56 -8.10
C ASP A 315 0.19 -24.29 -8.25
N SER A 316 -0.41 -23.10 -8.12
CA SER A 316 0.23 -21.79 -8.35
C SER A 316 0.86 -21.58 -9.74
N SER A 317 0.58 -22.42 -10.75
CA SER A 317 1.15 -22.31 -12.10
C SER A 317 0.81 -20.99 -12.82
N ASN A 318 -0.31 -20.35 -12.49
CA ASN A 318 -0.73 -19.08 -13.11
C ASN A 318 -0.25 -17.83 -12.35
N VAL A 319 0.50 -17.97 -11.25
CA VAL A 319 0.85 -16.86 -10.36
C VAL A 319 1.62 -15.73 -11.06
N LEU A 320 2.45 -16.08 -12.05
CA LEU A 320 3.21 -15.11 -12.82
C LEU A 320 2.30 -14.15 -13.60
N GLN A 321 1.29 -14.69 -14.28
CA GLN A 321 0.35 -13.85 -15.05
C GLN A 321 -0.50 -13.01 -14.10
N LEU A 322 -0.91 -13.57 -12.96
CA LEU A 322 -1.66 -12.88 -11.93
C LEU A 322 -0.91 -11.64 -11.42
N ILE A 323 0.40 -11.76 -11.14
CA ILE A 323 1.21 -10.61 -10.68
C ILE A 323 1.30 -9.53 -11.76
N VAL A 324 1.48 -9.91 -13.03
CA VAL A 324 1.56 -8.97 -14.15
C VAL A 324 0.24 -8.23 -14.35
N ASP A 325 -0.89 -8.95 -14.31
CA ASP A 325 -2.23 -8.38 -14.44
C ASP A 325 -2.58 -7.47 -13.27
N ALA A 326 -2.24 -7.90 -12.04
CA ALA A 326 -2.44 -7.11 -10.84
C ALA A 326 -1.62 -5.80 -10.88
N TYR A 327 -0.35 -5.88 -11.32
CA TYR A 327 0.48 -4.69 -11.50
C TYR A 327 -0.13 -3.72 -12.54
N GLY A 328 -0.58 -4.23 -13.68
CA GLY A 328 -1.29 -3.43 -14.67
C GLY A 328 -2.57 -2.78 -14.10
N LYS A 329 -3.34 -3.53 -13.31
CA LYS A 329 -4.56 -3.03 -12.66
C LYS A 329 -4.25 -1.94 -11.64
N ILE A 330 -3.26 -2.13 -10.78
CA ILE A 330 -2.79 -1.13 -9.80
C ILE A 330 -2.40 0.17 -10.51
N ARG A 331 -1.64 0.05 -11.61
CA ARG A 331 -1.17 1.21 -12.40
C ARG A 331 -2.21 1.83 -13.33
N SER A 332 -3.39 1.23 -13.44
CA SER A 332 -4.50 1.77 -14.23
C SER A 332 -5.42 2.72 -13.45
N LYS A 333 -5.11 2.95 -12.16
CA LYS A 333 -5.86 3.85 -11.28
C LYS A 333 -4.95 4.95 -10.75
N VAL A 334 -5.50 6.14 -10.62
CA VAL A 334 -4.96 7.23 -9.79
C VAL A 334 -6.07 7.67 -8.85
N GLU A 335 -5.80 7.76 -7.56
CA GLU A 335 -6.76 8.24 -6.57
C GLU A 335 -6.05 9.17 -5.60
N LEU A 336 -6.66 10.33 -5.34
CA LEU A 336 -6.12 11.32 -4.41
C LEU A 336 -6.63 11.07 -2.99
N GLU A 337 -5.68 10.97 -2.07
CA GLU A 337 -5.93 11.05 -0.64
C GLU A 337 -5.42 12.38 -0.08
N VAL A 338 -6.13 12.91 0.92
CA VAL A 338 -5.76 14.14 1.61
C VAL A 338 -5.39 13.76 3.03
N ARG A 339 -4.19 14.15 3.45
CA ARG A 339 -3.69 13.96 4.81
C ARG A 339 -3.63 15.32 5.51
N ASP A 340 -3.88 15.31 6.82
CA ASP A 340 -3.75 16.48 7.70
C ASP A 340 -4.57 17.72 7.25
N LEU A 341 -5.80 17.50 6.76
CA LEU A 341 -6.71 18.59 6.39
C LEU A 341 -7.20 19.33 7.65
N PRO A 342 -7.00 20.66 7.78
CA PRO A 342 -7.57 21.44 8.87
C PRO A 342 -9.10 21.37 8.92
N GLU A 343 -9.68 21.36 10.12
CA GLU A 343 -11.12 21.21 10.34
C GLU A 343 -11.97 22.29 9.65
N GLU A 344 -11.44 23.52 9.57
CA GLU A 344 -12.09 24.69 8.94
C GLU A 344 -12.00 24.68 7.41
N LEU A 345 -11.31 23.70 6.80
CA LEU A 345 -11.15 23.61 5.35
C LEU A 345 -11.97 22.48 4.75
N SER A 346 -12.56 22.79 3.58
CA SER A 346 -13.24 21.82 2.73
C SER A 346 -12.62 21.85 1.32
N LEU A 347 -12.57 20.68 0.68
CA LEU A 347 -12.03 20.51 -0.66
C LEU A 347 -13.07 19.88 -1.58
N SER A 348 -13.16 20.41 -2.80
CA SER A 348 -13.97 19.86 -3.89
C SER A 348 -13.07 19.54 -5.07
N PHE A 349 -13.27 18.39 -5.70
CA PHE A 349 -12.43 17.91 -6.80
C PHE A 349 -13.22 17.79 -8.09
N ASN A 350 -12.57 18.13 -9.20
CA ASN A 350 -13.00 17.77 -10.55
C ASN A 350 -11.83 17.00 -11.18
N ALA A 351 -12.10 15.81 -11.71
CA ALA A 351 -11.08 15.00 -12.36
C ALA A 351 -11.16 15.16 -13.88
N THR A 352 -10.02 15.32 -14.53
CA THR A 352 -9.90 15.22 -15.99
C THR A 352 -9.11 13.95 -16.28
N CYS A 353 -9.79 12.91 -16.74
CA CYS A 353 -9.18 11.60 -16.99
C CYS A 353 -8.96 11.40 -18.50
N LEU A 354 -9.51 10.33 -19.08
CA LEU A 354 -9.40 10.07 -20.52
C LEU A 354 -10.20 11.08 -21.35
N ASN A 355 -9.70 11.42 -22.54
CA ASN A 355 -10.35 12.26 -23.56
C ASN A 355 -10.66 13.72 -23.15
N ASN A 356 -9.97 14.28 -22.15
CA ASN A 356 -10.24 15.63 -21.61
C ASN A 356 -11.67 15.78 -21.05
N GLU A 357 -12.33 14.69 -20.67
CA GLU A 357 -13.64 14.74 -20.03
C GLU A 357 -13.49 15.18 -18.57
N VAL A 358 -14.18 16.27 -18.21
CA VAL A 358 -14.21 16.79 -16.84
C VAL A 358 -15.33 16.12 -16.07
N ILE A 359 -14.96 15.35 -15.05
CA ILE A 359 -15.88 14.63 -14.19
C ILE A 359 -16.00 15.38 -12.85
N PRO A 360 -17.11 16.08 -12.59
CA PRO A 360 -17.28 16.88 -11.38
C PRO A 360 -17.46 15.99 -10.14
N GLY A 361 -16.92 16.42 -9.00
CA GLY A 361 -17.03 15.73 -7.72
C GLY A 361 -16.19 14.45 -7.61
N LEU A 362 -15.35 14.15 -8.60
CA LEU A 362 -14.49 12.95 -8.62
C LEU A 362 -13.03 13.32 -8.35
N LYS A 363 -12.34 12.50 -7.55
CA LYS A 363 -10.92 12.67 -7.18
C LYS A 363 -10.04 11.49 -7.60
N SER A 364 -10.53 10.69 -8.55
CA SER A 364 -9.88 9.47 -9.03
C SER A 364 -10.11 9.26 -10.52
N CYS A 365 -9.14 8.66 -11.19
CA CYS A 365 -9.22 8.21 -12.57
C CYS A 365 -8.97 6.69 -12.63
N VAL A 366 -9.68 6.00 -13.52
CA VAL A 366 -9.59 4.55 -13.74
C VAL A 366 -9.44 4.24 -15.23
N GLY A 367 -8.94 3.06 -15.56
CA GLY A 367 -8.74 2.64 -16.96
C GLY A 367 -7.56 3.31 -17.64
N LEU A 368 -6.62 3.84 -16.86
CA LEU A 368 -5.39 4.46 -17.35
C LEU A 368 -4.40 3.41 -17.86
N LYS A 369 -3.52 3.82 -18.76
CA LYS A 369 -2.34 3.07 -19.18
C LYS A 369 -1.09 3.71 -18.60
N ILE A 370 -0.02 2.91 -18.54
CA ILE A 370 1.32 3.43 -18.21
C ILE A 370 1.68 4.49 -19.26
N GLY A 371 2.11 5.67 -18.79
CA GLY A 371 2.38 6.86 -19.61
C GLY A 371 1.28 7.94 -19.56
N ASP A 372 0.03 7.57 -19.21
CA ASP A 372 -1.08 8.54 -19.14
C ASP A 372 -0.87 9.57 -18.02
N THR A 373 -1.44 10.77 -18.20
CA THR A 373 -1.37 11.92 -17.28
C THR A 373 -2.74 12.51 -17.02
#